data_AF-A0A1V2RLJ6-F1
#
_entry.id   AF-A0A1V2RLJ6-F1
#
_cell.length_a   1.000
_cell.length_b   1.000
_cell.length_c   1.000
_cell.angle_alpha   90.00
_cell.angle_beta   90.00
_cell.angle_gamma   90.00
#
_symmetry.space_group_name_H-M   'P 1'
#
loop_
_entity.id
_entity.type
_entity.pdbx_description
1 polymer ?
#
loop_
_entity_poly.entity_id
_entity_poly.type
_entity_poly.pdbx_seq_one_letter_code
_entity_poly.pdbx_strand_id
1 'polypeptide(L)' 'MTSKKYCLHLEFDTPREALEWFDGLRRSDALPAEAELYVPDAIDRQKHGLTARDLIVRPAGDRPHGRVRDEVRR' A
#
# COMPACT_ATOMS: atom_id res chain seq x y z
N MET A 1 3.63 -20.43 -18.76
CA MET A 1 3.22 -19.05 -19.08
C MET A 1 4.03 -18.10 -18.21
N THR A 2 4.90 -17.27 -18.80
CA THR A 2 5.64 -16.24 -18.05
C THR A 2 4.68 -15.09 -17.76
N SER A 3 4.32 -14.91 -16.49
CA SER A 3 3.49 -13.78 -16.06
C SER A 3 4.28 -12.49 -16.27
N LYS A 4 3.83 -11.62 -17.21
CA LYS A 4 4.41 -10.29 -17.38
C LYS A 4 4.03 -9.45 -16.17
N LYS A 5 5.03 -9.02 -15.39
CA LYS A 5 4.83 -8.10 -14.28
C LYS A 5 4.83 -6.67 -14.83
N TYR A 6 3.70 -5.98 -14.70
CA TYR A 6 3.62 -4.54 -14.96
C TYR A 6 3.84 -3.81 -13.64
N CYS A 7 4.73 -2.82 -13.63
CA CYS A 7 4.98 -1.96 -12.48
C CYS A 7 4.44 -0.57 -12.80
N LEU A 8 3.46 -0.12 -12.03
CA LEU A 8 2.91 1.23 -12.13
C LEU A 8 3.52 2.07 -11.01
N HIS A 9 4.17 3.17 -11.39
CA HIS A 9 4.63 4.17 -10.43
C HIS A 9 3.52 5.21 -10.29
N LEU A 10 2.99 5.35 -9.09
CA LEU A 10 1.91 6.27 -8.76
C LEU A 10 2.41 7.18 -7.65
N GLU A 11 2.22 8.48 -7.83
CA GLU A 11 2.52 9.49 -6.83
C GLU A 11 1.20 10.05 -6.31
N PHE A 12 1.14 10.27 -4.99
CA PHE A 12 -0.01 10.84 -4.31
C PHE A 12 0.47 12.03 -3.49
N ASP A 13 -0.27 13.14 -3.54
CA ASP A 13 0.09 14.35 -2.80
C ASP A 13 -0.24 14.18 -1.31
N THR A 14 -1.24 13.35 -0.99
CA THR A 14 -1.66 13.10 0.38
C THR A 14 -1.90 11.61 0.68
N PRO A 15 -1.76 11.19 1.96
CA PRO A 15 -2.15 9.85 2.39
C PRO A 15 -3.64 9.52 2.13
N ARG A 16 -4.49 10.55 2.11
CA ARG A 16 -5.93 10.42 1.81
C ARG A 16 -6.17 10.01 0.36
N GLU A 17 -5.49 10.64 -0.59
CA GLU A 17 -5.59 10.29 -2.01
C GLU A 17 -5.12 8.87 -2.28
N ALA A 18 -4.00 8.47 -1.66
CA ALA A 18 -3.50 7.10 -1.75
C ALA A 18 -4.53 6.08 -1.23
N LEU A 19 -5.21 6.39 -0.13
CA LEU A 19 -6.29 5.57 0.41
C LEU A 19 -7.53 5.53 -0.49
N GLU A 20 -7.94 6.65 -1.06
CA GLU A 20 -9.10 6.71 -1.96
C GLU A 20 -8.87 5.88 -3.22
N TRP A 21 -7.66 5.95 -3.79
CA TRP A 21 -7.22 5.10 -4.90
C TRP A 21 -7.21 3.62 -4.51
N PHE A 22 -6.61 3.29 -3.36
CA PHE A 22 -6.55 1.92 -2.84
C PHE A 22 -7.94 1.33 -2.58
N ASP A 23 -8.84 2.10 -1.96
CA ASP A 23 -10.22 1.68 -1.71
C ASP A 23 -10.98 1.52 -3.04
N GLY A 24 -10.62 2.28 -4.08
CA GLY A 24 -11.08 2.09 -5.45
C GLY A 24 -10.71 0.71 -6.02
N LEU A 25 -9.45 0.30 -5.87
CA LEU A 25 -9.00 -1.03 -6.30
C LEU A 25 -9.68 -2.17 -5.54
N ARG A 26 -9.95 -1.98 -4.25
CA ARG A 26 -10.72 -2.96 -3.46
C ARG A 26 -12.16 -3.08 -3.96
N ARG A 27 -12.82 -1.95 -4.27
CA ARG A 27 -14.19 -1.96 -4.81
C ARG A 27 -14.31 -2.57 -6.20
N SER A 28 -13.21 -2.60 -6.97
CA SER A 28 -13.18 -3.19 -8.31
C SER A 28 -12.73 -4.65 -8.32
N ASP A 29 -12.60 -5.29 -7.15
CA ASP A 29 -12.05 -6.65 -6.98
C ASP A 29 -10.64 -6.84 -7.58
N ALA A 30 -9.89 -5.74 -7.76
CA ALA A 30 -8.50 -5.79 -8.25
C ALA A 30 -7.52 -6.16 -7.12
N LEU A 31 -7.93 -5.96 -5.87
CA LEU A 31 -7.21 -6.37 -4.67
C LEU A 31 -8.12 -7.20 -3.76
N PRO A 32 -7.56 -8.17 -3.01
CA PRO A 32 -8.33 -8.91 -2.01
C PRO A 32 -8.98 -7.98 -0.97
N ALA A 33 -10.15 -8.37 -0.46
CA ALA A 33 -10.88 -7.59 0.55
C ALA A 33 -10.12 -7.50 1.89
N GLU A 34 -9.22 -8.43 2.13
CA GLU A 34 -8.31 -8.45 3.26
C GLU A 34 -7.01 -7.67 3.01
N ALA A 35 -6.80 -7.04 1.85
CA ALA A 35 -5.62 -6.20 1.65
C ALA A 35 -5.73 -4.88 2.46
N GLU A 36 -4.59 -4.35 2.90
CA GLU A 36 -4.45 -3.05 3.55
C GLU A 36 -3.20 -2.32 3.06
N LEU A 37 -3.23 -0.99 3.12
CA LEU A 37 -2.16 -0.09 2.69
C LEU A 37 -1.30 0.38 3.87
N TYR A 38 0.00 0.35 3.68
CA TYR A 38 0.99 0.45 4.75
C TYR A 38 2.19 1.34 4.36
N VAL A 39 2.73 2.08 5.32
CA VAL A 39 4.02 2.81 5.17
C VAL A 39 5.20 1.87 5.44
N PRO A 40 6.17 1.68 4.53
CA PRO A 40 7.22 0.69 4.70
C PRO A 40 8.06 0.94 5.97
N ASP A 41 8.30 -0.12 6.73
CA ASP A 41 9.19 -0.08 7.90
C ASP A 41 10.67 -0.19 7.49
N ALA A 42 11.58 -0.28 8.47
CA ALA A 42 13.01 -0.40 8.17
C ALA A 42 13.37 -1.68 7.40
N ILE A 43 12.66 -2.79 7.66
CA ILE A 43 12.89 -4.09 7.02
C ILE A 43 12.39 -4.03 5.58
N ASP A 44 11.19 -3.47 5.36
CA ASP A 44 10.62 -3.29 4.02
C ASP A 44 11.56 -2.47 3.12
N ARG A 45 12.05 -1.34 3.63
CA ARG A 45 12.98 -0.46 2.92
C ARG A 45 14.28 -1.16 2.55
N GLN A 46 14.88 -1.91 3.48
CA GLN A 46 16.12 -2.63 3.22
C GLN A 46 15.94 -3.75 2.19
N LYS A 47 14.85 -4.52 2.30
CA LYS A 47 14.63 -5.71 1.47
C LYS A 47 14.18 -5.38 0.05
N HIS A 48 13.42 -4.31 -0.10
CA HIS A 48 12.76 -3.96 -1.36
C HIS A 48 13.27 -2.66 -1.99
N GLY A 49 14.24 -1.98 -1.36
CA GLY A 49 14.76 -0.71 -1.85
C GLY A 49 13.74 0.43 -1.78
N LEU A 50 12.76 0.32 -0.87
CA LEU A 50 11.70 1.31 -0.69
C LEU A 50 12.22 2.51 0.12
N THR A 51 11.57 3.63 -0.08
CA THR A 51 11.76 4.89 0.61
C THR A 51 10.61 5.16 1.58
N ALA A 52 10.70 6.22 2.38
CA ALA A 52 9.61 6.64 3.25
C ALA A 52 8.39 7.21 2.50
N ARG A 53 8.53 7.51 1.20
CA ARG A 53 7.45 8.02 0.35
C ARG A 53 6.67 6.90 -0.35
N ASP A 54 7.26 5.70 -0.40
CA ASP A 54 6.61 4.54 -0.99
C ASP A 54 5.53 3.99 -0.06
N LEU A 55 4.58 3.27 -0.64
CA LEU A 55 3.52 2.56 0.09
C LEU A 55 3.51 1.10 -0.35
N ILE A 56 3.13 0.23 0.57
CA ILE A 56 3.05 -1.21 0.33
C ILE A 56 1.66 -1.75 0.64
N VAL A 57 1.23 -2.69 -0.19
CA VAL A 57 0.01 -3.46 0.05
C VAL A 57 0.38 -4.78 0.71
N ARG A 58 -0.24 -5.08 1.86
CA ARG A 58 -0.08 -6.35 2.58
C ARG A 58 -1.44 -6.84 3.08
N PRO A 59 -1.55 -8.10 3.55
CA PRO A 59 -2.75 -8.53 4.25
C PRO A 59 -3.05 -7.63 5.48
N ALA A 60 -4.32 -7.45 5.78
CA ALA A 60 -4.81 -6.74 6.94
C ALA A 60 -4.38 -7.51 8.20
N GLY A 61 -3.84 -6.80 9.18
CA GLY A 61 -3.34 -7.39 10.41
C GLY A 61 -1.94 -8.02 10.31
N ASP A 62 -1.31 -7.99 9.13
CA ASP A 62 0.09 -8.41 8.94
C ASP A 62 1.06 -7.70 9.91
N ARG A 63 0.73 -6.47 10.32
CA ARG A 63 1.45 -5.75 11.36
C ARG A 63 0.53 -4.82 12.16
N PRO A 64 0.86 -4.53 13.44
CA PRO A 64 0.00 -3.72 14.31
C PRO A 64 0.12 -2.21 14.07
N HIS A 65 1.00 -1.75 13.18
CA HIS A 65 1.32 -0.33 13.01
C HIS A 65 1.53 0.07 11.54
N GLY A 66 1.61 1.38 11.30
CA GLY A 66 1.95 1.95 9.99
C GLY A 66 0.88 1.74 8.92
N ARG A 67 -0.39 1.52 9.30
CA ARG A 67 -1.51 1.55 8.35
C ARG A 67 -1.72 3.01 7.94
N VAL A 68 -1.79 3.27 6.64
CA VAL A 68 -2.05 4.63 6.12
C VAL A 68 -3.41 5.14 6.65
N ARG A 69 -4.38 4.24 6.81
CA ARG A 69 -5.70 4.56 7.37
C ARG A 69 -5.64 5.09 8.82
N ASP A 70 -4.66 4.67 9.61
CA ASP A 70 -4.48 5.15 10.99
C ASP A 70 -3.85 6.56 11.02
N GLU A 71 -3.14 6.96 9.96
CA GLU A 71 -2.55 8.31 9.83
C GLU A 71 -3.60 9.35 9.45
N VAL A 72 -4.55 9.00 8.57
CA VAL A 72 -5.61 9.92 8.10
C VAL A 72 -6.71 10.15 9.14
N ARG A 73 -6.79 9.31 10.18
CA ARG A 73 -7.76 9.45 11.27
C ARG A 73 -7.28 10.41 12.39
N ARG A 74 -6.02 10.81 12.37
CA ARG A 74 -5.44 11.75 13.33
C ARG A 74 -5.58 13.18 12.83
#